data_AF-C0GEW2-F1
#
_entry.id   AF-C0GEW2-F1
#
_cell.length_a   1.000
_cell.length_b   1.000
_cell.length_c   1.000
_cell.angle_alpha   90.00
_cell.angle_beta   90.00
_cell.angle_gamma   90.00
#
_symmetry.space_group_name_H-M   'P 1'
#
loop_
_entity.id
_entity.type
_entity.pdbx_description
1 polymer ?
#
loop_
_entity_poly.entity_id
_entity_poly.type
_entity_poly.pdbx_seq_one_letter_code
_entity_poly.pdbx_strand_id
1 'polypeptide(L)'
;MGQVIIFALFVISLTLQGSVLSLAGPDGVHPDILLVIVVALSLLSDSKRGALVGLAAGLLQDILFGAPLGFFAFTKTLTGALAGLFADEIYKDFVLAPMLLVITFSVFNDGLTFFLQRLFAIPQPLSLVQYLQQYSLVRMAMHFFIMGLIYPSLYRAQKRHLLFAETEGMD
;
A
#
# COMPACT_ATOMS: atom_id res chain seq x y z
N MET A 1 -0.62 -12.26 -18.27
CA MET A 1 -1.08 -12.97 -17.06
C MET A 1 -0.92 -12.08 -15.81
N GLY A 2 0.28 -11.57 -15.50
CA GLY A 2 0.51 -10.83 -14.24
C GLY A 2 -0.27 -9.56 -14.00
N GLN A 3 -0.49 -8.74 -15.03
CA GLN A 3 -1.35 -7.55 -14.91
C GLN A 3 -2.78 -7.90 -14.46
N VAL A 4 -3.33 -9.04 -14.92
CA VAL A 4 -4.66 -9.52 -14.52
C VAL A 4 -4.66 -9.94 -13.05
N ILE A 5 -3.60 -10.59 -12.58
CA ILE A 5 -3.47 -10.99 -11.17
C ILE A 5 -3.35 -9.77 -10.27
N ILE A 6 -2.53 -8.78 -10.65
CA ILE A 6 -2.37 -7.53 -9.90
C ILE A 6 -3.68 -6.76 -9.85
N PHE A 7 -4.40 -6.66 -10.98
CA PHE A 7 -5.70 -6.01 -11.01
C PHE A 7 -6.73 -6.74 -10.14
N ALA A 8 -6.78 -8.08 -10.18
CA ALA A 8 -7.64 -8.87 -9.31
C ALA A 8 -7.31 -8.66 -7.82
N LEU A 9 -6.01 -8.59 -7.47
CA LEU A 9 -5.58 -8.27 -6.10
C LEU A 9 -6.09 -6.89 -5.66
N PHE A 10 -6.04 -5.88 -6.52
CA PHE A 10 -6.56 -4.54 -6.20
C PHE A 10 -8.07 -4.57 -5.95
N VAL A 11 -8.84 -5.20 -6.84
CA VAL A 11 -10.30 -5.29 -6.71
C VAL A 11 -10.69 -6.05 -5.45
N ILE A 12 -10.05 -7.19 -5.17
CA ILE A 12 -10.31 -7.98 -3.96
C ILE A 12 -9.96 -7.16 -2.71
N SER A 13 -8.81 -6.49 -2.70
CA SER A 13 -8.38 -5.63 -1.60
C SER A 13 -9.37 -4.52 -1.30
N LEU A 14 -9.79 -3.78 -2.33
CA LEU A 14 -10.76 -2.69 -2.21
C LEU A 14 -12.13 -3.18 -1.75
N THR A 15 -12.58 -4.33 -2.26
CA THR A 15 -13.84 -4.94 -1.85
C THR A 15 -13.80 -5.37 -0.38
N LEU A 16 -12.72 -6.01 0.07
CA LEU A 16 -12.53 -6.41 1.46
C LEU A 16 -12.47 -5.19 2.40
N GLN A 17 -11.68 -4.19 2.02
CA GLN A 17 -11.53 -2.94 2.76
C GLN A 17 -12.86 -2.18 2.88
N GLY A 18 -13.61 -2.07 1.78
CA GLY A 18 -14.89 -1.35 1.73
C GLY A 18 -16.08 -2.11 2.34
N SER A 19 -16.00 -3.44 2.50
CA SER A 19 -17.11 -4.26 2.99
C SER A 19 -16.93 -4.68 4.46
N VAL A 20 -16.09 -5.69 4.68
CA VAL A 20 -16.00 -6.38 5.99
C VAL A 20 -15.19 -5.55 6.98
N LEU A 21 -14.12 -4.93 6.50
CA LEU A 21 -13.23 -4.18 7.38
C LEU A 21 -13.76 -2.80 7.72
N SER A 22 -14.54 -2.17 6.83
CA SER A 22 -15.19 -0.87 7.09
C SER A 22 -16.20 -0.91 8.26
N LEU A 23 -16.67 -2.09 8.67
CA LEU A 23 -17.57 -2.24 9.83
C LEU A 23 -16.87 -2.78 11.10
N ALA A 24 -15.66 -3.35 10.98
CA ALA A 24 -15.05 -4.18 12.04
C ALA A 24 -13.77 -3.59 12.65
N GLY A 25 -13.40 -2.35 12.33
CA GLY A 25 -12.22 -1.69 12.88
C GLY A 25 -12.38 -1.30 14.36
N PRO A 26 -11.40 -1.59 15.25
CA PRO A 26 -11.36 -1.00 16.58
C PRO A 26 -11.39 0.52 16.45
N ASP A 27 -12.29 1.19 17.17
CA ASP A 27 -12.49 2.64 17.14
C ASP A 27 -12.72 3.25 15.73
N GLY A 28 -13.21 2.45 14.77
CA GLY A 28 -13.41 2.90 13.39
C GLY A 28 -12.12 3.01 12.56
N VAL A 29 -11.00 2.45 13.04
CA VAL A 29 -9.73 2.40 12.29
C VAL A 29 -9.74 1.21 11.33
N HIS A 30 -9.71 1.48 10.04
CA HIS A 30 -9.68 0.46 8.99
C HIS A 30 -8.28 0.34 8.37
N PRO A 31 -7.74 -0.86 8.15
CA PRO A 31 -6.45 -1.02 7.49
C PRO A 31 -6.56 -0.69 6.00
N ASP A 32 -5.49 -0.12 5.45
CA ASP A 32 -5.32 0.11 4.02
C ASP A 32 -4.61 -1.10 3.41
N ILE A 33 -5.39 -2.15 3.13
CA ILE A 33 -4.89 -3.39 2.53
C ILE A 33 -4.26 -3.11 1.17
N LEU A 34 -4.81 -2.14 0.43
CA LEU A 34 -4.30 -1.77 -0.87
C LEU A 34 -2.89 -1.19 -0.78
N LEU A 35 -2.62 -0.35 0.22
CA LEU A 35 -1.27 0.16 0.51
C LEU A 35 -0.29 -0.98 0.79
N VAL A 36 -0.67 -1.97 1.60
CA VAL A 36 0.20 -3.12 1.90
C VAL A 36 0.55 -3.88 0.63
N ILE A 37 -0.42 -4.10 -0.26
CA ILE A 37 -0.18 -4.75 -1.56
C ILE A 37 0.74 -3.91 -2.44
N VAL A 38 0.53 -2.58 -2.52
CA VAL A 38 1.40 -1.67 -3.28
C VAL A 38 2.84 -1.77 -2.78
N VAL A 39 3.06 -1.65 -1.47
CA VAL A 39 4.41 -1.74 -0.87
C VAL A 39 5.04 -3.11 -1.15
N ALA A 40 4.29 -4.21 -0.99
CA ALA A 40 4.80 -5.55 -1.27
C ALA A 40 5.20 -5.73 -2.75
N LEU A 41 4.35 -5.30 -3.69
CA LEU A 41 4.64 -5.39 -5.12
C LEU A 41 5.81 -4.49 -5.53
N SER A 42 5.94 -3.30 -4.94
CA SER A 42 7.09 -2.41 -5.13
C SER A 42 8.40 -3.06 -4.68
N LEU A 43 8.42 -3.66 -3.48
CA LEU A 43 9.59 -4.34 -2.94
C LEU A 43 9.99 -5.59 -3.75
N LEU A 44 9.04 -6.21 -4.45
CA LEU A 44 9.29 -7.35 -5.33
C LEU A 44 9.73 -6.97 -6.74
N SER A 45 9.61 -5.69 -7.11
CA SER A 45 9.93 -5.19 -8.45
C SER A 45 11.02 -4.12 -8.39
N ASP A 46 10.68 -2.86 -8.64
CA ASP A 46 11.58 -1.71 -8.68
C ASP A 46 10.78 -0.41 -8.44
N SER A 47 11.48 0.73 -8.32
CA SER A 47 10.86 2.04 -8.07
C SER A 47 9.90 2.49 -9.18
N LYS A 48 10.22 2.27 -10.46
CA LYS A 48 9.36 2.68 -11.59
C LYS A 48 8.07 1.87 -11.62
N ARG A 49 8.18 0.55 -11.50
CA ARG A 49 7.03 -0.37 -11.42
C ARG A 49 6.21 -0.10 -10.17
N GLY A 50 6.86 0.14 -9.04
CA GLY A 50 6.21 0.52 -7.79
C GLY A 50 5.40 1.81 -7.89
N ALA A 51 5.93 2.83 -8.58
CA ALA A 51 5.19 4.06 -8.87
C ALA A 51 3.94 3.81 -9.72
N LEU A 52 4.07 3.02 -10.80
CA LEU A 52 2.95 2.67 -11.68
C LEU A 52 1.87 1.86 -10.97
N VAL A 53 2.28 0.87 -10.16
CA VAL A 53 1.38 0.06 -9.32
C VAL A 53 0.65 0.96 -8.32
N GLY A 54 1.36 1.86 -7.65
CA GLY A 54 0.78 2.83 -6.72
C GLY A 54 -0.20 3.79 -7.39
N LEU A 55 0.13 4.30 -8.57
CA LEU A 55 -0.74 5.17 -9.36
C LEU A 55 -2.03 4.47 -9.77
N ALA A 56 -1.92 3.27 -10.34
CA ALA A 56 -3.08 2.49 -10.78
C ALA A 56 -3.98 2.11 -9.59
N ALA A 57 -3.37 1.63 -8.50
CA ALA A 57 -4.10 1.27 -7.29
C ALA A 57 -4.82 2.48 -6.67
N GLY A 58 -4.12 3.61 -6.52
CA GLY A 58 -4.68 4.80 -5.92
C GLY A 58 -5.74 5.47 -6.78
N LEU A 59 -5.58 5.52 -8.11
CA LEU A 59 -6.64 5.99 -9.01
C LEU A 59 -7.89 5.11 -8.91
N LEU A 60 -7.71 3.79 -8.85
CA LEU A 60 -8.85 2.88 -8.69
C LEU A 60 -9.57 3.13 -7.35
N GLN A 61 -8.82 3.37 -6.28
CA GLN A 61 -9.39 3.70 -4.98
C GLN A 61 -10.13 5.05 -4.98
N ASP A 62 -9.56 6.08 -5.62
CA ASP A 62 -10.20 7.40 -5.76
C ASP A 62 -11.58 7.25 -6.43
N ILE A 63 -11.64 6.49 -7.53
CA ILE A 63 -12.88 6.26 -8.30
C ILE A 63 -13.90 5.47 -7.49
N LEU A 64 -13.50 4.38 -6.83
CA LEU A 64 -14.45 3.48 -6.15
C LEU A 64 -14.97 4.05 -4.82
N PHE A 65 -14.17 4.82 -4.10
CA PHE A 65 -14.56 5.38 -2.79
C PHE A 65 -14.99 6.84 -2.85
N GLY A 66 -15.04 7.45 -4.05
CA GLY A 66 -15.52 8.81 -4.26
C GLY A 66 -14.63 9.89 -3.65
N ALA A 67 -13.33 9.61 -3.50
CA ALA A 67 -12.37 10.61 -3.04
C ALA A 67 -12.05 11.61 -4.17
N PRO A 68 -11.55 12.82 -3.87
CA PRO A 68 -11.05 13.74 -4.88
C PRO A 68 -10.03 13.03 -5.79
N LEU A 69 -10.22 13.12 -7.11
CA LEU A 69 -9.35 12.43 -8.06
C LEU A 69 -7.89 12.87 -7.85
N GLY A 70 -7.00 11.91 -7.66
CA GLY A 70 -5.59 12.18 -7.40
C GLY A 70 -5.20 12.07 -5.93
N PHE A 71 -6.16 11.98 -4.99
CA PHE A 71 -5.90 11.95 -3.56
C PHE A 71 -5.11 10.68 -3.16
N PHE A 72 -5.68 9.49 -3.34
CA PHE A 72 -4.99 8.22 -3.06
C PHE A 72 -3.99 7.87 -4.14
N ALA A 73 -4.23 8.30 -5.39
CA ALA A 73 -3.26 8.13 -6.47
C ALA A 73 -1.91 8.75 -6.12
N PHE A 74 -1.90 10.00 -5.64
CA PHE A 74 -0.66 10.68 -5.26
C PHE A 74 0.05 9.99 -4.10
N THR A 75 -0.68 9.66 -3.03
CA THR A 75 -0.06 9.07 -1.83
C THR A 75 0.52 7.68 -2.10
N LYS A 76 -0.22 6.84 -2.81
CA LYS A 76 0.22 5.48 -3.15
C LYS A 76 1.30 5.47 -4.21
N THR A 77 1.30 6.39 -5.18
CA THR A 77 2.40 6.51 -6.15
C THR A 77 3.71 6.83 -5.44
N LEU A 78 3.71 7.86 -4.58
CA LEU A 78 4.93 8.27 -3.88
C LEU A 78 5.43 7.18 -2.94
N THR A 79 4.52 6.58 -2.17
CA THR A 79 4.87 5.48 -1.26
C THR A 79 5.37 4.24 -2.02
N GLY A 80 4.73 3.89 -3.14
CA GLY A 80 5.13 2.78 -3.99
C GLY A 80 6.49 3.00 -4.66
N ALA A 81 6.76 4.22 -5.13
CA ALA A 81 8.05 4.60 -5.71
C ALA A 81 9.18 4.51 -4.67
N LEU A 82 8.96 5.07 -3.47
CA LEU A 82 9.93 5.02 -2.38
C LEU A 82 10.17 3.59 -1.90
N ALA A 83 9.11 2.79 -1.74
CA ALA A 83 9.25 1.38 -1.39
C ALA A 83 10.08 0.60 -2.42
N GLY A 84 9.86 0.87 -3.72
CA GLY A 84 10.61 0.20 -4.78
C GLY A 84 12.09 0.59 -4.86
N LEU A 85 12.52 1.69 -4.23
CA LEU A 85 13.95 2.01 -4.10
C LEU A 85 14.67 1.04 -3.14
N PHE A 86 13.94 0.46 -2.18
CA PHE A 86 14.48 -0.53 -1.25
C PHE A 86 14.40 -1.96 -1.79
N ALA A 87 13.89 -2.18 -3.01
CA ALA A 87 13.67 -3.52 -3.56
C ALA A 87 14.97 -4.34 -3.69
N ASP A 88 16.09 -3.67 -3.98
CA ASP A 88 17.41 -4.31 -4.14
C ASP A 88 18.19 -4.38 -2.82
N GLU A 89 17.83 -3.55 -1.84
CA GLU A 89 18.47 -3.47 -0.52
C GLU A 89 17.95 -4.54 0.45
N ILE A 90 16.78 -5.15 0.18
CA ILE A 90 16.14 -6.10 1.08
C ILE A 90 16.37 -7.56 0.69
N TYR A 91 16.55 -8.41 1.70
CA TYR A 91 16.52 -9.86 1.53
C TYR A 91 15.07 -10.34 1.33
N LYS A 92 14.68 -10.57 0.07
CA LYS A 92 13.29 -10.92 -0.30
C LYS A 92 12.78 -12.22 0.33
N ASP A 93 13.65 -13.16 0.70
CA ASP A 93 13.29 -14.40 1.42
C ASP A 93 12.99 -14.16 2.92
N PHE A 94 13.49 -13.06 3.50
CA PHE A 94 13.30 -12.75 4.91
C PHE A 94 12.07 -11.85 5.12
N VAL A 95 10.91 -12.48 5.35
CA VAL A 95 9.58 -11.82 5.44
C VAL A 95 9.53 -10.69 6.47
N LEU A 96 10.35 -10.77 7.53
CA LEU A 96 10.38 -9.73 8.56
C LEU A 96 10.87 -8.38 8.02
N ALA A 97 11.75 -8.35 7.02
CA ALA A 97 12.22 -7.09 6.42
C ALA A 97 11.08 -6.29 5.74
N PRO A 98 10.29 -6.88 4.81
CA PRO A 98 9.07 -6.25 4.29
C PRO A 98 8.06 -5.85 5.39
N MET A 99 7.90 -6.67 6.43
CA MET A 99 7.01 -6.35 7.56
C MET A 99 7.47 -5.12 8.34
N LEU A 100 8.77 -4.92 8.56
CA LEU A 100 9.27 -3.71 9.22
C LEU A 100 9.17 -2.48 8.30
N LEU A 101 9.45 -2.64 7.01
CA LEU A 101 9.34 -1.54 6.05
C LEU A 101 7.92 -1.04 5.87
N VAL A 102 6.92 -1.94 5.86
CA VAL A 102 5.52 -1.52 5.71
C VAL A 102 5.11 -0.59 6.86
N ILE A 103 5.66 -0.76 8.06
CA ILE A 103 5.39 0.14 9.19
C ILE A 103 5.85 1.57 8.84
N THR A 104 7.09 1.73 8.38
CA THR A 104 7.65 3.02 7.98
C THR A 104 6.83 3.67 6.86
N PHE A 105 6.49 2.90 5.83
CA PHE A 105 5.70 3.40 4.71
C PHE A 105 4.25 3.72 5.08
N SER A 106 3.69 3.05 6.09
CA SER A 106 2.36 3.36 6.62
C SER A 106 2.33 4.73 7.29
N VAL A 107 3.33 5.03 8.14
CA VAL A 107 3.45 6.34 8.78
C VAL A 107 3.65 7.44 7.74
N PHE A 108 4.51 7.18 6.75
CA PHE A 108 4.73 8.12 5.64
C PHE A 108 3.43 8.40 4.86
N ASN A 109 2.71 7.35 4.47
CA ASN A 109 1.45 7.48 3.73
C ASN A 109 0.37 8.17 4.56
N ASP A 110 0.26 7.88 5.86
CA ASP A 110 -0.69 8.52 6.77
C ASP A 110 -0.39 10.02 6.94
N GLY A 111 0.89 10.40 7.08
CA GLY A 111 1.31 11.79 7.13
C GLY A 111 0.98 12.56 5.84
N LEU A 112 1.20 11.93 4.69
CA LEU A 112 0.87 12.51 3.40
C LEU A 112 -0.65 12.66 3.21
N THR A 113 -1.41 11.65 3.64
CA THR A 113 -2.87 11.66 3.62
C THR A 113 -3.41 12.79 4.49
N PHE A 114 -2.88 12.98 5.70
CA PHE A 114 -3.24 14.10 6.57
C PHE A 114 -2.92 15.46 5.94
N PHE A 115 -1.76 15.58 5.30
CA PHE A 115 -1.40 16.82 4.59
C PHE A 115 -2.36 17.12 3.43
N LEU A 116 -2.70 16.11 2.62
CA LEU A 116 -3.67 16.28 1.54
C LEU A 116 -5.07 16.62 2.06
N GLN A 117 -5.54 16.00 3.15
CA GLN A 117 -6.82 16.36 3.75
C GLN A 117 -6.90 17.85 4.09
N ARG A 118 -5.81 18.41 4.61
CA ARG A 118 -5.71 19.84 4.90
C ARG A 118 -5.70 20.70 3.63
N LEU A 119 -5.02 20.24 2.58
CA LEU A 119 -4.98 20.93 1.28
C LEU A 119 -6.36 20.95 0.59
N PHE A 120 -7.11 19.85 0.66
CA PHE A 120 -8.47 19.72 0.11
C PHE A 120 -9.56 20.27 1.05
N ALA A 121 -9.18 20.94 2.15
CA ALA A 121 -10.10 21.49 3.15
C ALA A 121 -11.11 20.48 3.71
N ILE A 122 -10.72 19.20 3.80
CA ILE A 122 -11.53 18.14 4.40
C ILE A 122 -11.49 18.34 5.92
N PRO A 123 -12.63 18.49 6.63
CA PRO A 123 -12.65 18.73 8.06
C PRO A 123 -11.92 17.62 8.82
N GLN A 124 -10.97 18.00 9.68
CA GLN A 124 -10.25 17.09 10.55
C GLN A 124 -10.57 17.42 12.01
N PRO A 125 -11.27 16.55 12.75
CA PRO A 125 -11.59 16.79 14.16
C PRO A 125 -10.36 16.65 15.07
N LEU A 126 -9.26 16.08 14.56
CA LEU A 126 -8.08 15.73 15.34
C LEU A 126 -6.85 16.53 14.91
N SER A 127 -6.00 16.85 15.87
CA SER A 127 -4.66 17.37 15.59
C SER A 127 -3.78 16.29 14.95
N LEU A 128 -2.72 16.69 14.22
CA LEU A 128 -1.78 15.77 13.57
C LEU A 128 -1.24 14.71 14.54
N VAL A 129 -0.84 15.13 15.75
CA VAL A 129 -0.26 14.24 16.76
C VAL A 129 -1.29 13.21 17.22
N GLN A 130 -2.53 13.62 17.46
CA GLN A 130 -3.61 12.72 17.84
C GLN A 130 -3.97 11.75 16.71
N TYR A 131 -4.00 12.22 15.46
CA TYR A 131 -4.23 11.36 14.31
C TYR A 131 -3.16 10.26 14.19
N LEU A 132 -1.88 10.63 14.31
CA LEU A 132 -0.78 9.66 14.25
C LEU A 132 -0.79 8.69 15.45
N GLN A 133 -1.03 9.18 16.66
CA GLN A 133 -1.04 8.33 17.85
C GLN A 133 -2.23 7.36 17.88
N GLN A 134 -3.43 7.81 17.52
CA GLN A 134 -4.63 7.01 17.68
C GLN A 134 -4.91 6.13 16.45
N TYR A 135 -4.78 6.68 15.24
CA TYR A 135 -5.12 5.96 14.01
C TYR A 135 -3.92 5.26 13.39
N SER A 136 -2.78 5.95 13.31
CA SER A 136 -1.61 5.38 12.60
C SER A 136 -1.01 4.21 13.36
N LEU A 137 -0.92 4.24 14.70
CA LEU A 137 -0.39 3.11 15.48
C LEU A 137 -1.17 1.81 15.27
N VAL A 138 -2.51 1.85 15.35
CA VAL A 138 -3.36 0.68 15.13
C VAL A 138 -3.22 0.19 13.69
N ARG A 139 -3.20 1.11 12.72
CA ARG A 139 -3.03 0.81 11.29
C ARG A 139 -1.68 0.15 11.01
N MET A 140 -0.59 0.63 11.61
CA MET A 140 0.76 0.06 11.49
C MET A 140 0.79 -1.39 11.96
N ALA A 141 0.19 -1.68 13.11
CA ALA A 141 0.11 -3.04 13.64
C ALA A 141 -0.66 -3.96 12.68
N MET A 142 -1.82 -3.51 12.18
CA MET A 142 -2.58 -4.26 11.17
C MET A 142 -1.77 -4.50 9.90
N HIS A 143 -1.12 -3.47 9.36
CA HIS A 143 -0.30 -3.58 8.16
C HIS A 143 0.87 -4.54 8.35
N PHE A 144 1.53 -4.53 9.52
CA PHE A 144 2.59 -5.48 9.86
C PHE A 144 2.11 -6.94 9.75
N PHE A 145 0.97 -7.27 10.37
CA PHE A 145 0.41 -8.62 10.33
C PHE A 145 -0.08 -9.00 8.92
N ILE A 146 -0.76 -8.08 8.23
CA ILE A 146 -1.24 -8.29 6.85
C ILE A 146 -0.06 -8.53 5.91
N MET A 147 1.02 -7.75 6.04
CA MET A 147 2.24 -7.93 5.25
C MET A 147 2.87 -9.30 5.50
N GLY A 148 2.97 -9.74 6.76
CA GLY A 148 3.46 -11.08 7.10
C GLY A 148 2.63 -12.20 6.47
N LEU A 149 1.31 -12.01 6.35
CA LEU A 149 0.41 -12.99 5.75
C LEU A 149 0.45 -12.98 4.21
N ILE A 150 0.45 -11.79 3.59
CA ILE A 150 0.30 -11.62 2.14
C ILE A 150 1.65 -11.75 1.42
N TYR A 151 2.72 -11.17 1.97
CA TYR A 151 4.02 -11.09 1.29
C TYR A 151 4.58 -12.46 0.87
N PRO A 152 4.56 -13.52 1.70
CA PRO A 152 5.08 -14.83 1.28
C PRO A 152 4.34 -15.42 0.07
N SER A 153 3.04 -15.12 -0.05
CA SER A 153 2.20 -15.58 -1.16
C SER A 153 2.52 -14.81 -2.44
N LEU A 154 2.69 -13.49 -2.35
CA LEU A 154 3.11 -12.65 -3.47
C LEU A 154 4.53 -12.99 -3.93
N TYR A 155 5.44 -13.23 -2.99
CA TYR A 155 6.82 -13.62 -3.30
C TYR A 155 6.88 -14.96 -4.05
N ARG A 156 6.08 -15.95 -3.61
CA ARG A 156 5.94 -17.23 -4.33
C ARG A 156 5.35 -17.04 -5.73
N ALA A 157 4.39 -16.14 -5.90
CA ALA A 157 3.84 -15.82 -7.22
C ALA A 157 4.88 -15.12 -8.12
N GLN A 158 5.71 -14.22 -7.57
CA GLN A 158 6.80 -13.58 -8.30
C GLN A 158 7.89 -14.56 -8.72
N LYS A 159 8.30 -15.49 -7.83
CA LYS A 159 9.25 -16.57 -8.18
C LYS A 159 8.75 -17.49 -9.30
N ARG A 160 7.45 -17.55 -9.52
CA ARG A 160 6.83 -18.27 -10.65
C ARG A 160 6.69 -17.41 -11.91
N HIS A 161 7.30 -16.22 -11.93
CA HIS A 161 7.18 -15.18 -12.96
C HIS A 161 5.73 -14.80 -13.30
N LEU A 162 4.82 -14.95 -12.33
CA LEU A 162 3.40 -14.70 -12.55
C LEU A 162 3.04 -13.23 -12.46
N LEU A 163 3.78 -12.40 -11.71
CA LEU A 163 3.41 -10.99 -11.48
C LEU A 163 4.14 -10.03 -12.43
N PHE A 164 5.47 -10.03 -12.40
CA PHE A 164 6.29 -9.22 -13.30
C PHE A 164 7.19 -10.10 -14.16
N ALA A 165 7.25 -9.80 -15.46
CA ALA A 165 8.29 -10.35 -16.33
C ALA A 165 9.65 -9.76 -15.91
N GLU A 166 10.67 -10.61 -15.82
CA GLU A 166 12.05 -10.11 -15.71
C GLU A 166 12.32 -9.26 -16.95
N THR A 167 12.67 -8.00 -16.73
CA THR A 167 13.42 -7.28 -17.75
C THR A 167 14.78 -7.95 -17.74
N GLU A 168 15.02 -8.84 -18.71
CA GLU A 168 16.38 -9.21 -19.08
C GLU A 168 17.24 -7.94 -19.07
N GLY A 169 18.39 -8.03 -18.42
CA GLY A 169 19.33 -6.93 -18.26
C GLY A 169 19.47 -6.17 -19.58
N MET A 170 19.05 -4.91 -19.57
CA MET A 170 19.63 -3.96 -20.49
C MET A 170 20.96 -3.56 -19.86
N ASP A 171 21.98 -4.26 -20.33
CA ASP A 171 23.40 -3.91 -20.21
C ASP A 171 23.65 -2.42 -20.57
#